data_AF-A0A819G5I4-F1
#
_entry.id   AF-A0A819G5I4-F1
#
_cell.length_a   1.000
_cell.length_b   1.000
_cell.length_c   1.000
_cell.angle_alpha   90.00
_cell.angle_beta   90.00
_cell.angle_gamma   90.00
#
_symmetry.space_group_name_H-M   'P 1'
#
loop_
_entity.id
_entity.type
_entity.pdbx_description
1 polymer ?
#
loop_
_entity_poly.entity_id
_entity_poly.type
_entity_poly.pdbx_seq_one_letter_code
_entity_poly.pdbx_strand_id
1 'polypeptide(L)'
;MASSYNNIGLVHDSIGNYPKALSSHEKALEIHQQSLPPNHPDLAMSFGHMGNVYSKMGQHSKALSFCQRAVDIAQQSLPSNHSHLQWYRNNLKDVEKKLIFYS
;
A
#
# COMPACT_ATOMS: atom_id res chain seq x y z
N MET A 1 -4.29 5.88 16.60
CA MET A 1 -3.38 6.88 15.99
C MET A 1 -3.07 6.54 14.54
N ALA A 2 -2.51 5.37 14.24
CA ALA A 2 -2.17 4.96 12.86
C ALA A 2 -3.40 4.88 11.92
N SER A 3 -4.52 4.31 12.36
CA SER A 3 -5.75 4.24 11.56
C SER A 3 -6.28 5.62 11.16
N SER A 4 -6.13 6.63 12.03
CA SER A 4 -6.51 8.02 11.73
C SER A 4 -5.66 8.60 10.60
N TYR A 5 -4.34 8.36 10.63
CA TYR A 5 -3.44 8.77 9.56
C TYR A 5 -3.74 8.04 8.23
N ASN A 6 -4.09 6.76 8.29
CA ASN A 6 -4.53 6.03 7.09
C ASN A 6 -5.80 6.63 6.49
N ASN A 7 -6.78 6.99 7.32
CA ASN A 7 -8.01 7.63 6.84
C ASN A 7 -7.73 9.02 6.22
N ILE A 8 -6.85 9.82 6.84
CA ILE A 8 -6.42 11.11 6.27
C ILE A 8 -5.71 10.89 4.93
N GLY A 9 -4.86 9.87 4.84
CA GLY A 9 -4.18 9.50 3.60
C GLY A 9 -5.16 9.13 2.49
N LEU A 10 -6.18 8.32 2.81
CA LEU A 10 -7.25 7.95 1.87
C LEU A 10 -8.07 9.16 1.40
N VAL A 11 -8.37 10.10 2.29
CA VAL A 11 -9.07 11.34 1.92
C VAL A 11 -8.20 12.19 0.99
N HIS A 12 -6.90 12.30 1.25
CA HIS A 12 -6.00 13.02 0.37
C HIS A 12 -5.81 12.33 -0.98
N ASP A 13 -5.77 11.00 -1.00
CA ASP A 13 -5.71 10.20 -2.23
C ASP A 13 -6.98 10.39 -3.08
N SER A 14 -8.17 10.42 -2.47
CA SER A 14 -9.43 10.57 -3.19
C SER A 14 -9.60 11.95 -3.85
N ILE A 15 -9.02 13.00 -3.25
CA ILE A 15 -9.00 14.36 -3.82
C ILE A 15 -7.78 14.63 -4.72
N GLY A 16 -6.95 13.62 -5.00
CA GLY A 16 -5.77 13.74 -5.85
C GLY A 16 -4.56 14.45 -5.22
N ASN A 17 -4.58 14.70 -3.91
CA ASN A 17 -3.45 15.27 -3.18
C ASN A 17 -2.45 14.18 -2.76
N TYR A 18 -1.78 13.60 -3.75
CA TYR A 18 -0.89 12.46 -3.55
C TYR A 18 0.28 12.71 -2.58
N PRO A 19 0.95 13.88 -2.55
CA PRO A 19 2.02 14.13 -1.59
C PRO A 19 1.53 14.09 -0.13
N LYS A 20 0.36 14.66 0.17
CA LYS A 20 -0.23 14.59 1.51
C LYS A 20 -0.73 13.18 1.83
N ALA A 21 -1.24 12.45 0.84
CA ALA A 21 -1.63 11.06 1.00
C ALA A 21 -0.43 10.20 1.44
N LEU A 22 0.70 10.30 0.72
CA LEU A 22 1.93 9.60 1.04
C LEU A 22 2.43 9.95 2.44
N SER A 23 2.55 11.24 2.78
CA SER A 23 3.01 11.66 4.11
C SER A 23 2.12 11.11 5.24
N SER A 24 0.82 11.00 5.01
CA SER A 24 -0.11 10.44 5.99
C SER A 24 0.08 8.92 6.12
N HIS A 25 0.20 8.19 5.01
CA HIS A 25 0.47 6.74 5.04
C HIS A 25 1.84 6.41 5.63
N GLU A 26 2.88 7.24 5.41
CA GLU A 26 4.20 7.10 6.01
C GLU A 26 4.15 7.21 7.54
N LYS A 27 3.40 8.19 8.07
CA LYS A 27 3.19 8.32 9.52
C LYS A 27 2.43 7.12 10.10
N ALA A 28 1.43 6.61 9.38
CA ALA A 28 0.73 5.40 9.80
C ALA A 28 1.67 4.18 9.83
N LEU A 29 2.52 4.05 8.80
CA LEU A 29 3.51 2.98 8.69
C LEU A 29 4.53 3.04 9.83
N GLU A 30 5.06 4.21 10.17
CA GLU A 30 6.01 4.39 11.27
C GLU A 30 5.42 3.92 12.61
N ILE A 31 4.18 4.31 12.91
CA ILE A 31 3.48 3.89 14.13
C ILE A 31 3.25 2.38 14.13
N HIS A 32 2.84 1.80 13.00
CA HIS A 32 2.67 0.36 12.87
C HIS A 32 3.98 -0.40 13.06
N GLN A 33 5.09 0.07 12.48
CA GLN A 33 6.40 -0.56 12.63
C GLN A 33 6.91 -0.54 14.07
N GLN A 34 6.56 0.49 14.85
CA GLN A 34 6.92 0.58 16.27
C GLN A 34 6.03 -0.29 17.17
N SER A 35 4.79 -0.55 16.74
CA SER A 35 3.75 -1.15 17.62
C SER A 35 3.38 -2.59 17.28
N LEU A 36 3.73 -3.07 16.08
CA LEU A 36 3.24 -4.33 15.53
C LEU A 36 4.38 -5.23 15.06
N PRO A 37 4.18 -6.56 15.06
CA PRO A 37 5.17 -7.48 14.51
C PRO A 37 5.35 -7.26 12.99
N PRO A 38 6.52 -7.56 12.42
CA PRO A 38 6.85 -7.26 11.02
C PRO A 38 5.92 -7.89 9.97
N ASN A 39 5.20 -8.95 10.33
CA ASN A 39 4.24 -9.63 9.47
C ASN A 39 2.79 -9.14 9.67
N HIS A 40 2.52 -8.12 10.49
CA HIS A 40 1.14 -7.72 10.78
C HIS A 40 0.40 -7.23 9.51
N PRO A 41 -0.86 -7.64 9.27
CA PRO A 41 -1.64 -7.22 8.09
C PRO A 41 -1.78 -5.70 7.91
N ASP A 42 -1.74 -4.92 8.99
CA ASP A 42 -1.82 -3.45 8.91
C ASP A 42 -0.57 -2.80 8.29
N LEU A 43 0.58 -3.47 8.38
CA LEU A 43 1.78 -3.06 7.63
C LEU A 43 1.54 -3.26 6.14
N ALA A 44 0.98 -4.42 5.73
CA ALA A 44 0.62 -4.67 4.33
C ALA A 44 -0.36 -3.61 3.80
N MET A 45 -1.33 -3.20 4.61
CA MET A 45 -2.30 -2.16 4.23
C MET A 45 -1.62 -0.83 3.95
N SER A 46 -0.69 -0.44 4.82
CA SER A 46 0.05 0.82 4.70
C SER A 46 0.93 0.82 3.43
N PHE A 47 1.66 -0.26 3.17
CA PHE A 47 2.44 -0.43 1.94
C PHE A 47 1.56 -0.45 0.69
N GLY A 48 0.41 -1.14 0.73
CA GLY A 48 -0.52 -1.23 -0.39
C GLY A 48 -1.15 0.12 -0.76
N HIS A 49 -1.51 0.93 0.23
CA HIS A 49 -2.02 2.29 -0.02
C HIS A 49 -0.96 3.17 -0.68
N MET A 50 0.28 3.14 -0.18
CA MET A 50 1.39 3.87 -0.80
C MET A 50 1.66 3.41 -2.23
N GLY A 51 1.62 2.10 -2.49
CA GLY A 51 1.75 1.53 -3.84
C GLY A 51 0.69 2.05 -4.80
N ASN A 52 -0.57 2.11 -4.36
CA ASN A 52 -1.67 2.67 -5.15
C ASN A 52 -1.45 4.16 -5.45
N VAL A 53 -1.06 4.96 -4.45
CA VAL A 53 -0.77 6.39 -4.64
C VAL A 53 0.36 6.59 -5.65
N TYR A 54 1.48 5.85 -5.53
CA TYR A 54 2.56 5.91 -6.52
C TYR A 54 2.11 5.50 -7.92
N SER A 55 1.21 4.50 -8.03
CA SER A 55 0.64 4.06 -9.31
C SER A 55 -0.16 5.16 -9.97
N LYS A 56 -0.97 5.91 -9.21
CA LYS A 56 -1.73 7.07 -9.68
C LYS A 56 -0.84 8.24 -10.10
N MET A 57 0.34 8.38 -9.49
CA MET A 57 1.35 9.38 -9.87
C MET A 57 2.18 8.98 -11.10
N GLY A 58 1.92 7.82 -11.72
CA GLY A 58 2.73 7.31 -12.84
C GLY A 58 4.10 6.74 -12.44
N GLN A 59 4.41 6.67 -11.14
CA GLN A 59 5.68 6.15 -10.63
C GLN A 59 5.60 4.63 -10.48
N HIS A 60 5.42 3.93 -11.61
CA HIS A 60 5.10 2.49 -11.62
C HIS A 60 6.19 1.61 -10.99
N SER A 61 7.47 1.93 -11.17
CA SER A 61 8.57 1.16 -10.55
C SER A 61 8.57 1.25 -9.02
N LYS A 62 8.22 2.42 -8.47
CA LYS A 62 8.04 2.57 -7.01
C LYS A 62 6.75 1.88 -6.56
N ALA A 63 5.65 2.08 -7.27
CA ALA A 63 4.41 1.38 -6.96
C ALA A 63 4.61 -0.14 -6.88
N LEU A 64 5.42 -0.71 -7.78
CA LEU A 64 5.71 -2.14 -7.81
C LEU A 64 6.40 -2.61 -6.53
N SER A 65 7.44 -1.91 -6.08
CA SER A 65 8.17 -2.30 -4.87
C SER A 65 7.29 -2.23 -3.61
N PHE A 66 6.42 -1.22 -3.52
CA PHE A 66 5.47 -1.07 -2.42
C PHE A 66 4.37 -2.15 -2.46
N CYS A 67 3.77 -2.42 -3.62
CA CYS A 67 2.77 -3.47 -3.79
C CYS A 67 3.34 -4.87 -3.49
N GLN A 68 4.58 -5.15 -3.94
CA GLN A 68 5.23 -6.44 -3.66
C GLN A 68 5.40 -6.65 -2.16
N ARG A 69 5.90 -5.63 -1.45
CA ARG A 69 6.07 -5.70 -0.01
C ARG A 69 4.76 -5.90 0.75
N ALA A 70 3.67 -5.30 0.27
CA ALA A 70 2.34 -5.54 0.81
C ALA A 70 1.88 -6.99 0.63
N VAL A 71 2.08 -7.56 -0.57
CA VAL A 71 1.78 -8.97 -0.85
C VAL A 71 2.59 -9.91 0.03
N ASP A 72 3.89 -9.67 0.17
CA ASP A 72 4.79 -10.53 0.96
C ASP A 72 4.36 -10.59 2.43
N ILE A 73 4.02 -9.44 3.04
CA ILE A 73 3.55 -9.37 4.42
C ILE A 73 2.17 -10.04 4.56
N ALA A 74 1.24 -9.74 3.65
CA ALA A 74 -0.10 -10.33 3.66
C ALA A 74 -0.05 -11.86 3.49
N GLN A 75 0.87 -12.37 2.67
CA GLN A 75 1.04 -13.80 2.42
C GLN A 75 1.53 -14.56 3.66
N GLN A 76 2.32 -13.91 4.51
CA GLN A 76 2.84 -14.48 5.75
C GLN A 76 1.83 -14.45 6.91
N SER A 77 0.80 -13.61 6.82
CA SER A 77 -0.12 -13.33 7.93
C SER A 77 -1.57 -13.72 7.69
N LEU A 78 -1.97 -13.84 6.43
CA LEU A 78 -3.34 -14.15 6.05
C LEU A 78 -3.42 -15.48 5.31
N PRO A 79 -4.50 -16.25 5.51
CA PRO A 79 -4.81 -17.41 4.69
C PRO A 79 -4.87 -17.05 3.20
N SER A 80 -4.51 -18.00 2.34
CA SER A 80 -4.44 -17.81 0.88
C SER A 80 -5.77 -17.39 0.24
N ASN A 81 -6.90 -17.67 0.89
CA ASN A 81 -8.26 -17.33 0.45
C ASN A 81 -8.78 -16.00 1.04
N HIS A 82 -7.97 -15.26 1.81
CA HIS A 82 -8.40 -14.02 2.44
C HIS A 82 -8.61 -12.90 1.40
N SER A 83 -9.73 -12.16 1.51
CA SER A 83 -10.12 -11.09 0.57
C SER A 83 -9.04 -10.00 0.44
N HIS A 84 -8.43 -9.59 1.55
CA HIS A 84 -7.33 -8.63 1.54
C HIS A 84 -6.12 -9.11 0.72
N LEU A 85 -5.73 -10.38 0.82
CA LEU A 85 -4.61 -10.92 0.03
C LEU A 85 -4.91 -10.83 -1.47
N GLN A 86 -6.15 -11.09 -1.87
CA GLN A 86 -6.57 -10.95 -3.27
C GLN A 86 -6.54 -9.49 -3.73
N TRP A 87 -6.93 -8.54 -2.88
CA TRP A 87 -6.81 -7.12 -3.17
C TRP A 87 -5.36 -6.71 -3.45
N TYR A 88 -4.40 -7.12 -2.61
CA TYR A 88 -2.98 -6.80 -2.83
C TYR A 88 -2.45 -7.41 -4.12
N ARG A 89 -2.80 -8.67 -4.42
CA ARG A 89 -2.39 -9.35 -5.66
C ARG A 89 -2.96 -8.69 -6.92
N ASN A 90 -4.21 -8.24 -6.87
CA ASN A 90 -4.82 -7.53 -7.99
C ASN A 90 -4.13 -6.18 -8.22
N ASN A 91 -3.86 -5.41 -7.17
CA ASN A 91 -3.10 -4.16 -7.29
C ASN A 91 -1.69 -4.38 -7.85
N LEU A 92 -1.01 -5.45 -7.42
CA LEU A 92 0.30 -5.81 -7.94
C LEU A 92 0.24 -6.05 -9.45
N LYS A 93 -0.69 -6.91 -9.92
CA LYS A 93 -0.89 -7.18 -11.35
C LYS A 93 -1.22 -5.93 -12.16
N ASP A 94 -2.04 -5.05 -11.62
CA ASP A 94 -2.40 -3.79 -12.28
C ASP A 94 -1.18 -2.87 -12.42
N VAL A 95 -0.33 -2.80 -11.41
CA VAL A 95 0.92 -2.03 -11.44
C VAL A 95 1.93 -2.65 -12.40
N GLU A 96 2.11 -3.96 -12.41
CA GLU A 96 2.96 -4.68 -13.37
C GLU A 96 2.53 -4.40 -14.81
N LYS A 97 1.22 -4.49 -15.06
CA LYS A 97 0.64 -4.16 -16.37
C LYS A 97 1.00 -2.73 -16.76
N LYS A 98 0.70 -1.75 -15.90
CA LYS A 98 1.02 -0.34 -16.17
C LYS A 98 2.52 -0.12 -16.38
N LEU A 99 3.37 -0.78 -15.60
CA LEU A 99 4.82 -0.68 -15.76
C LEU A 99 5.25 -1.12 -17.16
N ILE A 100 4.76 -2.27 -17.64
CA ILE A 100 5.08 -2.77 -18.98
C ILE A 100 4.57 -1.85 -20.10
N PHE A 101 3.37 -1.29 -19.95
CA PHE A 101 2.78 -0.43 -20.99
C PHE A 101 3.36 1.00 -21.03
N TYR A 102 3.92 1.49 -19.92
CA TYR A 102 4.42 2.86 -19.78
C TYR A 102 5.94 2.95 -19.51
N SER A 103 6.68 1.83 -19.64
CA SER A 103 8.16 1.77 -19.64
C SER A 103 8.73 1.97 -21.03
#